data_AF-A0A3C1DJB4-F1
#
_entry.id   AF-A0A3C1DJB4-F1
#
_cell.length_a   1.000
_cell.length_b   1.000
_cell.length_c   1.000
_cell.angle_alpha   90.00
_cell.angle_beta   90.00
_cell.angle_gamma   90.00
#
_symmetry.space_group_name_H-M   'P 1'
#
loop_
_entity.id
_entity.type
_entity.pdbx_description
1 polymer ?
#
loop_
_entity_poly.entity_id
_entity_poly.type
_entity_poly.pdbx_seq_one_letter_code
_entity_poly.pdbx_strand_id
1 'polypeptide(L)'
;MELHIDIRLAGSGRPNATEQKQIDSLLAELRTYAIAPIVGSEAGQGHADVFLRIKAAAQKSSITAVRGLLSRSAFAESSSLTVLRKSRKTVGIVRLPRPGEAFAFPVFGKRFGCCRVLRGPTAEEEVFFGGAHVLISISPWVGDRIPPPSLPELRDTLVLTHHSHTGREDRFWTWHALPNSYQFVGIIEPTSVESSVECGVHGGWACAIDVEAQHLWDEDQKRANQSLQRNASTMSSSTIKSAVRHG
;
A
#
# COMPACT_ATOMS: atom_id res chain seq x y z
N MET A 1 11.83 -18.01 12.20
CA MET A 1 10.55 -18.73 12.36
C MET A 1 9.69 -17.89 13.28
N GLU A 2 8.55 -17.40 12.79
CA GLU A 2 7.58 -16.71 13.65
C GLU A 2 6.58 -17.74 14.16
N LEU A 3 6.47 -17.83 15.48
CA LEU A 3 5.44 -18.62 16.15
C LEU A 3 4.27 -17.69 16.42
N HIS A 4 3.09 -17.98 15.86
CA HIS A 4 1.83 -17.39 16.29
C HIS A 4 1.17 -18.37 17.25
N ILE A 5 0.83 -17.91 18.44
CA ILE A 5 0.05 -18.68 19.41
C ILE A 5 -1.32 -18.03 19.43
N ASP A 6 -2.37 -18.79 19.17
CA ASP A 6 -3.73 -18.33 19.37
C ASP A 6 -4.26 -19.11 20.57
N ILE A 7 -4.50 -18.42 21.67
CA ILE A 7 -5.16 -19.00 22.85
C ILE A 7 -6.65 -18.75 22.66
N ARG A 8 -7.49 -19.77 22.77
CA ARG A 8 -8.94 -19.62 22.85
C ARG A 8 -9.40 -20.03 24.23
N LEU A 9 -10.12 -19.13 24.89
CA LEU A 9 -10.80 -19.44 26.14
C LEU A 9 -12.18 -19.96 25.79
N ALA A 10 -12.52 -21.17 26.24
CA ALA A 10 -13.85 -21.72 26.02
C ALA A 10 -14.85 -20.96 26.90
N GLY A 11 -15.60 -20.04 26.30
CA GLY A 11 -16.66 -19.28 26.96
C GLY A 11 -17.26 -18.22 26.06
N SER A 12 -18.56 -17.97 26.16
CA SER A 12 -19.28 -17.01 25.31
C SER A 12 -19.31 -15.58 25.90
N GLY A 13 -18.28 -15.15 26.63
CA GLY A 13 -18.26 -13.83 27.27
C GLY A 13 -16.87 -13.26 27.58
N ARG A 14 -16.84 -12.02 28.09
CA ARG A 14 -15.61 -11.41 28.62
C ARG A 14 -15.02 -12.28 29.73
N PRO A 15 -13.67 -12.38 29.84
CA PRO A 15 -13.04 -13.09 30.94
C PRO A 15 -13.56 -12.55 32.28
N ASN A 16 -13.95 -13.45 33.19
CA ASN A 16 -14.22 -13.07 34.56
C ASN A 16 -12.90 -12.69 35.28
N ALA A 17 -12.98 -12.14 36.49
CA ALA A 17 -11.80 -11.67 37.23
C ALA A 17 -10.74 -12.77 37.46
N THR A 18 -11.17 -14.01 37.63
CA THR A 18 -10.27 -15.17 37.81
C THR A 18 -9.57 -15.51 36.50
N GLU A 19 -10.30 -15.57 35.38
CA GLU A 19 -9.75 -15.83 34.05
C GLU A 19 -8.78 -14.72 33.61
N GLN A 20 -9.11 -13.46 33.87
CA GLN A 20 -8.23 -12.33 33.58
C GLN A 20 -6.92 -12.41 34.37
N LYS A 21 -6.99 -12.76 35.66
CA LYS A 21 -5.79 -12.95 36.49
C LYS A 21 -4.91 -14.10 35.98
N GLN A 22 -5.52 -15.16 35.43
CA GLN A 22 -4.78 -16.26 34.82
C GLN A 22 -4.13 -15.85 33.48
N ILE A 23 -4.82 -15.06 32.64
CA ILE A 23 -4.26 -14.46 31.42
C ILE A 23 -3.04 -13.59 31.78
N ASP A 24 -3.19 -12.69 32.77
CA ASP A 24 -2.12 -11.77 33.16
C ASP A 24 -0.90 -12.52 33.72
N SER A 25 -1.12 -13.58 34.51
CA SER A 25 -0.06 -14.45 35.01
C SER A 25 0.68 -15.16 33.86
N LEU A 26 -0.05 -15.68 32.87
CA LEU A 26 0.55 -16.33 31.70
C LEU A 26 1.36 -15.34 30.87
N LEU A 27 0.87 -14.12 30.67
CA LEU A 27 1.59 -13.07 29.95
C LEU A 27 2.87 -12.64 30.70
N ALA A 28 2.80 -12.51 32.03
CA ALA A 28 3.97 -12.23 32.86
C ALA A 28 5.02 -13.33 32.72
N GLU A 29 4.62 -14.60 32.73
CA GLU A 29 5.52 -15.74 32.58
C GLU A 29 6.13 -15.79 31.17
N LEU A 30 5.34 -15.58 30.12
CA LEU A 30 5.82 -15.52 28.73
C LEU A 30 6.85 -14.40 28.51
N ARG A 31 6.71 -13.26 29.20
CA ARG A 31 7.71 -12.17 29.17
C ARG A 31 9.06 -12.61 29.76
N THR A 32 9.09 -13.54 30.73
CA THR A 32 10.35 -14.02 31.31
C THR A 32 11.18 -14.87 30.33
N TYR A 33 10.54 -15.50 29.34
CA TYR A 33 11.21 -16.29 28.31
C TYR A 33 11.83 -15.44 27.18
N ALA A 34 11.91 -14.11 27.34
CA ALA A 34 12.44 -13.15 26.37
C ALA A 34 11.83 -13.30 24.95
N ILE A 35 10.60 -13.82 24.89
CA ILE A 35 9.83 -13.84 23.67
C ILE A 35 9.41 -12.40 23.42
N ALA A 36 9.85 -11.85 22.28
CA ALA A 36 9.71 -10.48 21.79
C ALA A 36 8.39 -9.74 22.18
N PRO A 37 8.36 -8.40 22.12
CA PRO A 37 7.25 -7.59 22.63
C PRO A 37 5.90 -8.15 22.17
N ILE A 38 5.02 -8.42 23.15
CA ILE A 38 3.64 -8.85 22.90
C ILE A 38 2.97 -7.73 22.11
N VAL A 39 2.69 -7.98 20.82
CA VAL A 39 2.10 -6.99 19.91
C VAL A 39 0.58 -7.04 20.07
N GLY A 40 0.11 -6.50 21.20
CA GLY A 40 -1.30 -6.27 21.48
C GLY A 40 -2.11 -7.51 21.86
N SER A 41 -3.22 -7.25 22.55
CA SER A 41 -4.35 -8.18 22.72
C SER A 41 -5.54 -7.57 21.98
N GLU A 42 -6.00 -8.21 20.90
CA GLU A 42 -7.21 -7.77 20.20
C GLU A 42 -8.39 -8.60 20.69
N ALA A 43 -9.36 -7.96 21.33
CA ALA A 43 -10.67 -8.56 21.56
C ALA A 43 -11.42 -8.51 20.22
N GLY A 44 -11.67 -9.67 19.61
CA GLY A 44 -12.42 -9.74 18.34
C GLY A 44 -13.82 -9.15 18.51
N GLN A 45 -14.25 -8.30 17.57
CA GLN A 45 -15.64 -7.85 17.52
C GLN A 45 -16.54 -9.05 17.19
N GLY A 46 -17.31 -9.51 18.17
CA GLY A 46 -18.44 -10.44 17.97
C GLY A 46 -18.20 -11.90 18.38
N HIS A 47 -16.98 -12.29 18.76
CA HIS A 47 -16.71 -13.60 19.38
C HIS A 47 -15.90 -13.39 20.66
N ALA A 48 -16.31 -14.05 21.75
CA ALA A 48 -15.68 -14.00 23.07
C ALA A 48 -14.32 -14.72 23.14
N ASP A 49 -13.61 -14.77 22.02
CA ASP A 49 -12.29 -15.37 21.92
C ASP A 49 -11.24 -14.29 22.21
N VAL A 50 -10.43 -14.49 23.25
CA VAL A 50 -9.28 -13.64 23.56
C VAL A 50 -8.08 -14.13 22.75
N PHE A 51 -7.75 -13.47 21.63
CA PHE A 51 -6.59 -13.84 20.83
C PHE A 51 -5.30 -13.20 21.37
N LEU A 52 -4.35 -14.03 21.78
CA LEU A 52 -3.04 -13.61 22.27
C LEU A 52 -1.95 -13.83 21.21
N ARG A 53 -1.84 -12.92 20.24
CA ARG A 53 -0.83 -13.03 19.18
C ARG A 53 0.57 -12.69 19.70
N ILE A 54 1.32 -13.71 20.06
CA ILE A 54 2.73 -13.57 20.44
C ILE A 54 3.58 -13.62 19.17
N LYS A 55 4.41 -12.61 18.89
CA LYS A 55 5.42 -12.65 17.83
C LYS A 55 6.78 -13.01 18.44
N ALA A 56 7.17 -14.27 18.32
CA ALA A 56 8.48 -14.74 18.77
C ALA A 56 9.45 -14.93 17.60
N ALA A 57 10.65 -14.36 17.67
CA ALA A 57 11.79 -14.85 16.89
C ALA A 57 12.26 -16.18 17.51
N ALA A 58 11.53 -17.26 17.25
CA ALA A 58 11.67 -18.46 18.06
C ALA A 58 12.89 -19.30 17.65
N GLN A 59 13.87 -19.43 18.57
CA GLN A 59 14.73 -20.60 18.62
C GLN A 59 13.89 -21.83 18.99
N LYS A 60 14.31 -23.02 18.55
CA LYS A 60 13.57 -24.28 18.79
C LYS A 60 13.30 -24.54 20.28
N SER A 61 14.21 -24.11 21.17
CA SER A 61 14.10 -24.18 22.63
C SER A 61 12.92 -23.39 23.19
N SER A 62 12.67 -22.17 22.69
CA SER A 62 11.56 -21.32 23.15
C SER A 62 10.20 -21.93 22.85
N ILE A 63 10.04 -22.61 21.71
CA ILE A 63 8.79 -23.31 21.36
C ILE A 63 8.52 -24.45 22.35
N THR A 64 9.54 -25.23 22.69
CA THR A 64 9.41 -26.33 23.66
C THR A 64 9.06 -25.81 25.05
N ALA A 65 9.68 -24.70 25.48
CA ALA A 65 9.38 -24.06 26.76
C ALA A 65 7.92 -23.58 26.82
N VAL A 66 7.44 -22.88 25.78
CA VAL A 66 6.05 -22.40 25.73
C VAL A 66 5.05 -23.56 25.70
N ARG A 67 5.34 -24.64 24.96
CA ARG A 67 4.51 -25.85 25.00
C ARG A 67 4.45 -26.47 26.39
N GLY A 68 5.59 -26.56 27.08
CA GLY A 68 5.66 -27.02 28.47
C GLY A 68 4.82 -26.16 29.41
N LEU A 69 4.90 -24.83 29.25
CA LEU A 69 4.11 -23.85 29.99
C LEU A 69 2.60 -24.09 29.81
N LEU A 70 2.17 -24.15 28.55
CA LEU A 70 0.76 -24.30 28.19
C LEU A 70 0.21 -25.66 28.60
N SER A 71 1.04 -26.70 28.61
CA SER A 71 0.63 -28.03 29.09
C SER A 71 0.45 -28.12 30.60
N ARG A 72 1.03 -27.18 31.36
CA ARG A 72 0.96 -27.13 32.83
C ARG A 72 -0.06 -26.13 33.35
N SER A 73 -0.54 -25.23 32.50
CA SER A 73 -1.55 -24.26 32.93
C SER A 73 -2.92 -24.94 32.99
N ALA A 74 -3.75 -24.51 33.95
CA ALA A 74 -5.12 -25.00 34.14
C ALA A 74 -6.03 -24.78 32.90
N PHE A 75 -5.55 -24.08 31.87
CA PHE A 75 -6.24 -23.90 30.59
C PHE A 75 -6.25 -25.16 29.71
N ALA A 76 -5.36 -26.13 29.93
CA ALA A 76 -5.22 -27.29 29.05
C ALA A 76 -6.48 -28.18 28.98
N GLU A 77 -7.34 -28.18 30.00
CA GLU A 77 -8.53 -29.04 30.04
C GLU A 77 -9.72 -28.49 29.24
N SER A 78 -9.74 -27.18 28.93
CA SER A 78 -10.87 -26.55 28.23
C SER A 78 -10.46 -25.77 26.97
N SER A 79 -9.16 -25.64 26.69
CA SER A 79 -8.64 -24.89 25.54
C SER A 79 -8.07 -25.81 24.46
N SER A 80 -8.59 -25.70 23.24
CA SER A 80 -7.94 -26.27 22.05
C SER A 80 -6.75 -25.38 21.66
N LEU A 81 -5.52 -25.82 21.95
CA LEU A 81 -4.31 -25.17 21.45
C LEU A 81 -4.08 -25.58 19.99
N THR A 82 -4.56 -24.77 19.04
CA THR A 82 -4.18 -24.95 17.64
C THR A 82 -2.86 -24.23 17.39
N VAL A 83 -1.74 -24.96 17.45
CA VAL A 83 -0.47 -24.45 16.96
C VAL A 83 -0.54 -24.42 15.43
N LEU A 84 -0.99 -23.31 14.86
CA LEU A 84 -0.90 -23.06 13.43
C LEU A 84 0.59 -22.92 13.06
N ARG A 85 1.23 -24.05 12.77
CA ARG A 85 2.48 -24.08 12.00
C ARG A 85 2.13 -23.65 10.58
N LYS A 86 1.97 -22.34 10.35
CA LYS A 86 2.23 -21.80 9.03
C LYS A 86 3.71 -22.03 8.78
N SER A 87 4.03 -23.15 8.12
CA SER A 87 5.25 -23.24 7.34
C SER A 87 5.20 -22.02 6.43
N ARG A 88 5.92 -20.96 6.81
CA ARG A 88 6.30 -19.96 5.84
C ARG A 88 7.08 -20.77 4.82
N LYS A 89 6.44 -21.12 3.70
CA LYS A 89 7.14 -21.08 2.40
C LYS A 89 8.04 -19.89 2.55
N THR A 90 9.35 -20.13 2.58
CA THR A 90 10.38 -19.12 2.80
C THR A 90 9.90 -17.91 2.01
N VAL A 91 9.38 -16.91 2.72
CA VAL A 91 8.80 -15.76 2.06
C VAL A 91 10.03 -15.15 1.43
N GLY A 92 10.21 -15.38 0.13
CA GLY A 92 11.33 -14.84 -0.61
C GLY A 92 11.35 -13.38 -0.22
N ILE A 93 12.48 -12.91 0.29
CA ILE A 93 12.64 -11.53 0.74
C ILE A 93 12.12 -10.67 -0.41
N VAL A 94 10.97 -10.03 -0.19
CA VAL A 94 10.34 -9.20 -1.21
C VAL A 94 11.27 -8.02 -1.38
N ARG A 95 12.04 -8.03 -2.45
CA ARG A 95 12.92 -6.93 -2.79
C ARG A 95 12.06 -5.83 -3.37
N LEU A 96 11.88 -4.76 -2.61
CA LEU A 96 11.27 -3.54 -3.14
C LEU A 96 12.26 -2.87 -4.12
N PRO A 97 11.73 -2.16 -5.14
CA PRO A 97 12.57 -1.38 -6.04
C PRO A 97 13.40 -0.34 -5.29
N ARG A 98 14.52 0.08 -5.87
CA ARG A 98 15.39 1.10 -5.29
C ARG A 98 14.97 2.51 -5.72
N PRO A 99 15.27 3.55 -4.92
CA PRO A 99 15.16 4.94 -5.37
C PRO A 99 15.81 5.15 -6.74
N GLY A 100 15.13 5.91 -7.59
CA GLY A 100 15.52 6.16 -8.98
C GLY A 100 15.08 5.09 -9.98
N GLU A 101 14.72 3.88 -9.56
CA GLU A 101 14.22 2.88 -10.51
C GLU A 101 12.84 3.31 -11.07
N ALA A 102 12.73 3.28 -12.40
CA ALA A 102 11.50 3.59 -13.13
C ALA A 102 10.96 2.34 -13.83
N PHE A 103 9.63 2.25 -13.89
CA PHE A 103 8.92 1.09 -14.42
C PHE A 103 7.74 1.52 -15.27
N ALA A 104 7.58 0.86 -16.42
CA ALA A 104 6.39 0.94 -17.24
C ALA A 104 5.39 -0.13 -16.79
N PHE A 105 4.11 0.19 -16.79
CA PHE A 105 3.03 -0.74 -16.49
C PHE A 105 1.95 -0.68 -17.56
N PRO A 106 1.28 -1.80 -17.87
CA PRO A 106 0.22 -1.80 -18.87
C PRO A 106 -0.96 -0.95 -18.40
N VAL A 107 -1.51 -0.19 -19.34
CA VAL A 107 -2.82 0.48 -19.24
C VAL A 107 -3.69 0.04 -20.42
N PHE A 108 -4.97 0.44 -20.45
CA PHE A 108 -5.90 -0.01 -21.49
C PHE A 108 -5.45 0.32 -22.91
N GLY A 109 -5.79 -0.57 -23.85
CA GLY A 109 -5.53 -0.38 -25.29
C GLY A 109 -4.10 -0.68 -25.73
N LYS A 110 -3.40 -1.61 -25.05
CA LYS A 110 -1.97 -1.96 -25.31
C LYS A 110 -1.01 -0.78 -25.09
N ARG A 111 -1.42 0.18 -24.27
CA ARG A 111 -0.60 1.33 -23.90
C ARG A 111 0.13 1.06 -22.59
N PHE A 112 1.06 1.94 -22.26
CA PHE A 112 1.84 1.90 -21.03
C PHE A 112 1.72 3.23 -20.30
N GLY A 113 1.59 3.18 -18.98
CA GLY A 113 1.93 4.27 -18.08
C GLY A 113 3.32 4.06 -17.49
N CYS A 114 3.84 5.04 -16.75
CA CYS A 114 5.14 4.94 -16.09
C CYS A 114 5.06 5.42 -14.64
N CYS A 115 5.78 4.76 -13.73
CA CYS A 115 6.02 5.24 -12.38
C CYS A 115 7.52 5.19 -12.06
N ARG A 116 7.92 5.92 -11.03
CA ARG A 116 9.29 5.99 -10.55
C ARG A 116 9.33 5.95 -9.03
N VAL A 117 10.37 5.34 -8.50
CA VAL A 117 10.60 5.32 -7.05
C VAL A 117 11.38 6.57 -6.66
N LEU A 118 10.79 7.39 -5.80
CA LEU A 118 11.40 8.63 -5.32
C LEU A 118 12.39 8.37 -4.20
N ARG A 119 11.98 7.59 -3.20
CA ARG A 119 12.79 7.31 -2.01
C ARG A 119 12.27 6.10 -1.24
N GLY A 120 13.13 5.55 -0.38
CA GLY A 120 12.71 4.69 0.72
C GLY A 120 12.28 5.53 1.94
N PRO A 121 11.75 4.88 2.99
CA PRO A 121 11.44 5.54 4.25
C PRO A 121 12.71 6.05 4.94
N THR A 122 12.58 7.10 5.74
CA THR A 122 13.56 7.41 6.79
C THR A 122 13.53 6.34 7.89
N ALA A 123 14.48 6.37 8.82
CA ALA A 123 14.48 5.42 9.94
C ALA A 123 13.21 5.55 10.81
N GLU A 124 12.74 6.78 11.03
CA GLU A 124 11.52 7.06 11.79
C GLU A 124 10.27 6.58 11.05
N GLU A 125 10.20 6.83 9.75
CA GLU A 125 9.13 6.35 8.87
C GLU A 125 9.10 4.81 8.82
N GLU A 126 10.26 4.15 8.74
CA GLU A 126 10.34 2.67 8.72
C GLU A 126 9.78 2.06 10.01
N VAL A 127 10.07 2.66 11.16
CA VAL A 127 9.49 2.27 12.45
C VAL A 127 7.98 2.49 12.45
N PHE A 128 7.51 3.64 11.97
CA PHE A 128 6.09 3.98 11.91
C PHE A 128 5.30 3.06 10.97
N PHE A 129 5.85 2.77 9.77
CA PHE A 129 5.22 1.88 8.79
C PHE A 129 5.35 0.40 9.16
N GLY A 130 6.23 0.05 10.10
CA GLY A 130 6.47 -1.32 10.54
C GLY A 130 7.23 -2.18 9.53
N GLY A 131 8.03 -1.57 8.64
CA GLY A 131 8.90 -2.27 7.70
C GLY A 131 9.20 -1.50 6.41
N ALA A 132 9.83 -2.20 5.46
CA ALA A 132 10.27 -1.62 4.19
C ALA A 132 9.09 -1.12 3.34
N HIS A 133 9.22 0.11 2.86
CA HIS A 133 8.28 0.78 1.96
C HIS A 133 9.07 1.50 0.85
N VAL A 134 8.39 1.91 -0.20
CA VAL A 134 8.94 2.83 -1.21
C VAL A 134 7.90 3.88 -1.57
N LEU A 135 8.33 5.13 -1.68
CA LEU A 135 7.50 6.24 -2.15
C LEU A 135 7.61 6.27 -3.66
N ILE A 136 6.48 6.12 -4.34
CA ILE A 136 6.42 6.16 -5.81
C ILE A 136 5.70 7.42 -6.28
N SER A 137 6.08 7.89 -7.46
CA SER A 137 5.37 8.90 -8.24
C SER A 137 4.94 8.31 -9.58
N ILE A 138 3.71 8.58 -9.98
CA ILE A 138 3.17 8.20 -11.28
C ILE A 138 3.40 9.37 -12.25
N SER A 139 3.92 9.08 -13.44
CA SER A 139 4.11 10.08 -14.51
C SER A 139 2.80 10.29 -15.29
N PRO A 140 2.54 11.50 -15.79
CA PRO A 140 1.41 11.76 -16.69
C PRO A 140 1.58 11.16 -18.09
N TRP A 141 2.75 10.60 -18.40
CA TRP A 141 3.05 10.01 -19.69
C TRP A 141 2.23 8.73 -19.93
N VAL A 142 1.62 8.63 -21.11
CA VAL A 142 0.95 7.44 -21.63
C VAL A 142 1.34 7.24 -23.09
N GLY A 143 1.83 6.05 -23.45
CA GLY A 143 2.28 5.76 -24.81
C GLY A 143 2.03 4.33 -25.27
N ASP A 144 2.26 4.05 -26.56
CA ASP A 144 2.08 2.73 -27.18
C ASP A 144 3.31 1.82 -27.05
N ARG A 145 4.42 2.35 -26.54
CA ARG A 145 5.71 1.67 -26.36
C ARG A 145 6.36 2.14 -25.08
N ILE A 146 7.16 1.29 -24.46
CA ILE A 146 7.94 1.63 -23.26
C ILE A 146 8.85 2.84 -23.59
N PRO A 147 8.81 3.93 -22.79
CA PRO A 147 9.54 5.15 -23.09
C PRO A 147 11.03 4.98 -22.76
N PRO A 148 11.95 5.71 -23.41
CA PRO A 148 13.33 5.78 -22.97
C PRO A 148 13.43 6.53 -21.62
N PRO A 149 14.36 6.16 -20.72
CA PRO A 149 14.50 6.81 -19.40
C PRO A 149 14.93 8.27 -19.47
N SER A 150 15.45 8.73 -20.61
CA SER A 150 15.82 10.13 -20.85
C SER A 150 14.64 11.04 -21.19
N LEU A 151 13.43 10.49 -21.34
CA LEU A 151 12.24 11.26 -21.69
C LEU A 151 11.84 12.18 -20.52
N PRO A 152 11.87 13.52 -20.67
CA PRO A 152 11.65 14.46 -19.57
C PRO A 152 10.31 14.29 -18.85
N GLU A 153 9.25 13.96 -19.58
CA GLU A 153 7.88 13.78 -19.07
C GLU A 153 7.77 12.66 -18.02
N LEU A 154 8.75 11.75 -17.96
CA LEU A 154 8.81 10.71 -16.92
C LEU A 154 9.17 11.28 -15.55
N ARG A 155 9.74 12.49 -15.48
CA ARG A 155 10.03 13.20 -14.22
C ARG A 155 8.81 13.90 -13.66
N ASP A 156 7.82 14.25 -14.48
CA ASP A 156 6.63 14.91 -13.98
C ASP A 156 5.81 13.95 -13.10
N THR A 157 5.10 14.50 -12.12
CA THR A 157 4.14 13.76 -11.31
C THR A 157 2.74 14.04 -11.85
N LEU A 158 1.97 12.99 -12.09
CA LEU A 158 0.58 13.05 -12.52
C LEU A 158 -0.23 13.84 -11.49
N VAL A 159 -0.98 14.82 -11.97
CA VAL A 159 -1.89 15.62 -11.14
C VAL A 159 -3.32 15.21 -11.46
N LEU A 160 -4.01 14.62 -10.49
CA LEU A 160 -5.37 14.14 -10.64
C LEU A 160 -6.35 15.31 -10.56
N THR A 161 -7.10 15.48 -11.64
CA THR A 161 -8.18 16.48 -11.81
C THR A 161 -9.49 15.86 -12.28
N HIS A 162 -9.51 14.54 -12.52
CA HIS A 162 -10.73 13.82 -12.87
C HIS A 162 -11.68 13.70 -11.66
N HIS A 163 -12.99 13.70 -11.94
CA HIS A 163 -14.03 13.47 -10.92
C HIS A 163 -13.91 14.42 -9.71
N SER A 164 -13.78 13.89 -8.49
CA SER A 164 -13.68 14.66 -7.24
C SER A 164 -12.25 15.01 -6.85
N HIS A 165 -11.25 14.69 -7.69
CA HIS A 165 -9.88 15.06 -7.42
C HIS A 165 -9.64 16.55 -7.71
N THR A 166 -9.05 17.26 -6.74
CA THR A 166 -8.84 18.71 -6.78
C THR A 166 -7.35 19.06 -6.96
N GLY A 167 -6.69 18.46 -7.96
CA GLY A 167 -5.29 18.74 -8.26
C GLY A 167 -4.31 18.00 -7.36
N ARG A 168 -4.65 16.78 -6.93
CA ARG A 168 -3.79 15.97 -6.07
C ARG A 168 -2.68 15.34 -6.91
N GLU A 169 -1.42 15.50 -6.50
CA GLU A 169 -0.30 14.74 -7.06
C GLU A 169 -0.43 13.24 -6.74
N ASP A 170 -0.26 12.40 -7.76
CA ASP A 170 -0.39 10.95 -7.65
C ASP A 170 0.92 10.31 -7.18
N ARG A 171 1.10 10.38 -5.86
CA ARG A 171 2.22 9.81 -5.11
C ARG A 171 1.71 9.06 -3.90
N PHE A 172 2.29 7.92 -3.62
CA PHE A 172 1.93 7.12 -2.46
C PHE A 172 3.05 6.15 -2.05
N TRP A 173 3.01 5.75 -0.79
CA TRP A 173 3.83 4.69 -0.23
C TRP A 173 3.27 3.31 -0.58
N THR A 174 4.16 2.36 -0.89
CA THR A 174 3.79 0.95 -1.06
C THR A 174 4.82 0.00 -0.44
N TRP A 175 4.34 -1.11 0.11
CA TRP A 175 5.14 -2.22 0.65
C TRP A 175 4.94 -3.52 -0.12
N HIS A 176 4.14 -3.48 -1.19
CA HIS A 176 3.84 -4.65 -2.00
C HIS A 176 5.00 -4.96 -2.94
N ALA A 177 5.20 -6.24 -3.24
CA ALA A 177 6.12 -6.66 -4.29
C ALA A 177 5.73 -6.00 -5.62
N LEU A 178 6.74 -5.58 -6.40
CA LEU A 178 6.52 -5.08 -7.75
C LEU A 178 5.82 -6.17 -8.59
N PRO A 179 4.68 -5.88 -9.24
CA PRO A 179 3.98 -6.88 -10.04
C PRO A 179 4.80 -7.30 -11.25
N ASN A 180 4.71 -8.57 -11.64
CA ASN A 180 5.43 -9.11 -12.80
C ASN A 180 5.06 -8.44 -14.14
N SER A 181 3.93 -7.73 -14.20
CA SER A 181 3.51 -6.96 -15.37
C SER A 181 4.27 -5.65 -15.55
N TYR A 182 5.00 -5.20 -14.52
CA TYR A 182 5.80 -3.99 -14.59
C TYR A 182 7.14 -4.30 -15.27
N GLN A 183 7.55 -3.43 -16.18
CA GLN A 183 8.76 -3.58 -16.96
C GLN A 183 9.73 -2.47 -16.60
N PHE A 184 10.98 -2.83 -16.34
CA PHE A 184 12.02 -1.85 -16.00
C PHE A 184 12.31 -0.92 -17.18
N VAL A 185 12.25 0.39 -16.93
CA VAL A 185 12.52 1.44 -17.92
C VAL A 185 13.98 1.90 -17.84
N GLY A 186 14.48 2.06 -16.62
CA GLY A 186 15.82 2.59 -16.37
C GLY A 186 15.93 3.25 -15.01
N ILE A 187 17.02 4.00 -14.81
CA ILE A 187 17.24 4.80 -13.61
C ILE A 187 17.03 6.28 -13.96
N ILE A 188 16.11 6.92 -13.24
CA ILE A 188 15.83 8.35 -13.30
C ILE A 188 16.09 8.90 -11.90
N GLU A 189 17.31 9.38 -11.67
CA GLU A 189 17.74 9.83 -10.34
C GLU A 189 16.77 10.87 -9.77
N PRO A 190 16.26 10.66 -8.54
CA PRO A 190 15.45 11.63 -7.84
C PRO A 190 16.27 12.87 -7.56
N THR A 191 15.67 14.04 -7.74
CA THR A 191 16.22 15.30 -7.26
C THR A 191 16.19 15.37 -5.73
N SER A 192 16.92 16.31 -5.15
CA SER A 192 16.87 16.59 -3.71
C SER A 192 15.46 16.93 -3.25
N VAL A 193 14.73 17.72 -4.05
CA VAL A 193 13.33 18.12 -3.78
C VAL A 193 12.43 16.89 -3.72
N GLU A 194 12.53 15.99 -4.70
CA GLU A 194 11.74 14.75 -4.77
C GLU A 194 12.06 13.80 -3.62
N SER A 195 13.32 13.75 -3.21
CA SER A 195 13.79 12.93 -2.08
C SER A 195 13.35 13.46 -0.73
N SER A 196 12.93 14.72 -0.64
CA SER A 196 12.41 15.35 0.59
C SER A 196 10.87 15.42 0.65
N VAL A 197 10.16 14.89 -0.35
CA VAL A 197 8.70 14.94 -0.39
C VAL A 197 8.10 14.13 0.76
N GLU A 198 7.17 14.77 1.48
CA GLU A 198 6.27 14.11 2.43
C GLU A 198 5.05 13.54 1.72
N CYS A 199 4.58 12.37 2.15
CA CYS A 199 3.39 11.75 1.61
C CYS A 199 2.67 10.96 2.72
N GLY A 200 1.41 11.32 3.00
CA GLY A 200 0.57 10.59 3.96
C GLY A 200 -0.26 9.47 3.33
N VAL A 201 -0.16 9.27 2.01
CA VAL A 201 -1.00 8.33 1.26
C VAL A 201 -0.28 6.99 1.10
N HIS A 202 -1.02 5.91 1.32
CA HIS A 202 -0.57 4.54 1.16
C HIS A 202 -1.42 3.85 0.10
N GLY A 203 -0.80 3.03 -0.75
CA GLY A 203 -1.46 2.39 -1.87
C GLY A 203 -0.77 1.11 -2.35
N GLY A 204 -1.47 0.39 -3.22
CA GLY A 204 -0.91 -0.74 -3.95
C GLY A 204 -0.43 -0.33 -5.35
N TRP A 205 0.13 -1.27 -6.10
CA TRP A 205 0.54 -1.09 -7.50
C TRP A 205 -0.65 -1.00 -8.48
N ALA A 206 -1.77 -0.40 -8.09
CA ALA A 206 -2.95 -0.22 -8.94
C ALA A 206 -2.86 1.07 -9.78
N CYS A 207 -1.65 1.46 -10.18
CA CYS A 207 -1.34 2.74 -10.85
C CYS A 207 -2.13 2.95 -12.15
N ALA A 208 -2.50 1.86 -12.83
CA ALA A 208 -3.17 1.93 -14.13
C ALA A 208 -4.53 2.63 -14.08
N ILE A 209 -5.26 2.52 -12.97
CA ILE A 209 -6.63 3.05 -12.85
C ILE A 209 -6.61 4.58 -12.90
N ASP A 210 -5.78 5.21 -12.06
CA ASP A 210 -5.71 6.67 -11.96
C ASP A 210 -5.15 7.30 -13.23
N VAL A 211 -4.13 6.68 -13.85
CA VAL A 211 -3.59 7.11 -15.14
C VAL A 211 -4.64 7.05 -16.24
N GLU A 212 -5.39 5.95 -16.33
CA GLU A 212 -6.41 5.78 -17.36
C GLU A 212 -7.58 6.76 -17.17
N ALA A 213 -8.08 6.88 -15.93
CA ALA A 213 -9.16 7.81 -15.61
C ALA A 213 -8.76 9.26 -15.91
N GLN A 214 -7.54 9.65 -15.55
CA GLN A 214 -7.03 10.99 -15.84
C GLN A 214 -6.86 11.21 -17.35
N HIS A 215 -6.33 10.23 -18.07
CA HIS A 215 -6.14 10.34 -19.51
C HIS A 215 -7.45 10.50 -20.27
N LEU A 216 -8.47 9.70 -19.94
CA LEU A 216 -9.80 9.80 -20.55
C LEU A 216 -10.45 11.15 -20.25
N TRP A 217 -10.32 11.63 -19.01
CA TRP A 217 -10.80 12.95 -18.61
C TRP A 217 -10.14 14.06 -19.44
N ASP A 218 -8.82 14.05 -19.60
CA ASP A 218 -8.09 15.05 -20.36
C ASP A 218 -8.49 15.06 -21.84
N GLU A 219 -8.75 13.90 -22.43
CA GLU A 219 -9.28 13.81 -23.80
C GLU A 219 -10.68 14.41 -23.93
N ASP A 220 -11.58 14.14 -22.98
CA ASP A 220 -12.92 14.71 -22.96
C ASP A 220 -12.89 16.22 -22.84
N GLN A 221 -12.05 16.76 -21.95
CA GLN A 221 -11.85 18.21 -21.82
C GLN A 221 -11.34 18.83 -23.12
N LYS A 222 -10.38 18.18 -23.79
CA LYS A 222 -9.89 18.64 -25.11
C LYS A 222 -11.00 18.65 -26.16
N ARG A 223 -11.80 17.58 -26.24
CA ARG A 223 -12.94 17.49 -27.17
C ARG A 223 -13.98 18.59 -26.92
N ALA A 224 -14.33 18.82 -25.65
CA ALA A 224 -15.28 19.86 -25.26
C ALA A 224 -14.77 21.26 -25.65
N ASN A 225 -13.50 21.57 -25.34
CA ASN A 225 -12.89 22.86 -25.67
C ASN A 225 -12.82 23.13 -27.18
N GLN A 226 -12.46 22.12 -27.98
CA GLN A 226 -12.47 22.23 -29.44
C GLN A 226 -13.88 22.44 -30.01
N SER A 227 -14.91 21.85 -29.38
CA SER A 227 -16.31 22.09 -29.75
C SER A 227 -16.71 23.56 -29.49
N LEU A 228 -16.37 24.09 -28.31
CA LEU A 228 -16.64 25.48 -27.94
C LEU A 228 -15.95 26.47 -28.88
N GLN A 229 -14.67 26.23 -29.22
CA GLN A 229 -13.93 27.07 -30.15
C GLN A 229 -14.56 27.11 -31.54
N ARG A 230 -14.97 25.94 -32.08
CA ARG A 230 -15.65 25.86 -33.39
C ARG A 230 -16.98 26.61 -33.40
N ASN A 231 -17.75 26.50 -32.32
CA ASN A 231 -19.03 27.22 -32.18
C ASN A 231 -18.81 28.74 -32.11
N ALA A 232 -17.80 29.20 -31.36
CA ALA A 232 -17.45 30.61 -31.27
C ALA A 232 -17.03 31.20 -32.64
N SER A 233 -16.20 30.49 -33.40
CA SER A 233 -15.79 30.91 -34.76
C SER A 233 -16.96 30.97 -35.74
N THR A 234 -17.92 30.04 -35.61
CA THR A 234 -19.13 30.00 -36.45
C THR A 234 -20.05 31.17 -36.15
N MET A 235 -20.30 31.45 -34.86
CA MET A 235 -21.13 32.59 -34.46
C MET A 235 -20.53 33.92 -34.90
N SER A 236 -19.23 34.14 -34.65
CA SER A 236 -18.53 35.36 -35.10
C SER A 236 -18.66 35.59 -36.61
N SER A 237 -18.52 34.53 -37.42
CA SER A 237 -18.67 34.61 -38.88
C SER A 237 -20.10 34.95 -39.32
N SER A 238 -21.11 34.43 -38.62
CA SER A 238 -22.52 34.75 -38.91
C SER A 238 -22.90 36.19 -38.55
N THR A 239 -22.40 36.70 -37.42
CA THR A 239 -22.61 38.10 -37.00
C THR A 239 -22.00 39.07 -38.02
N ILE A 240 -20.79 38.81 -38.49
CA ILE A 240 -20.13 39.63 -39.54
C ILE A 240 -20.95 39.58 -40.83
N LYS A 241 -21.39 38.41 -41.29
CA LYS A 241 -22.21 38.29 -42.51
C LYS A 241 -23.57 38.97 -42.39
N SER A 242 -24.19 38.96 -41.21
CA SER A 242 -25.45 39.66 -40.96
C SER A 242 -25.28 41.17 -40.97
N ALA A 243 -24.19 41.69 -40.39
CA ALA A 243 -23.89 43.12 -40.39
C ALA A 243 -23.64 43.67 -41.80
N VAL A 244 -22.91 42.93 -42.64
CA VAL A 244 -22.61 43.32 -44.04
C VAL A 244 -23.86 43.30 -44.94
N ARG A 245 -24.89 42.50 -44.62
CA ARG A 245 -26.11 42.42 -45.45
C ARG A 245 -27.13 43.53 -45.18
N HIS A 246 -27.01 44.23 -44.06
CA HIS A 246 -28.00 45.21 -43.61
C HIS A 246 -27.45 46.64 -43.44
N GLY A 247 -26.17 46.87 -43.76
CA GLY A 247 -25.57 48.21 -43.86
C GLY A 247 -25.21 48.51 -45.31
#